data_AF-A0A534T4F3-F1
#
_entry.id   AF-A0A534T4F3-F1
#
_cell.length_a   1.000
_cell.length_b   1.000
_cell.length_c   1.000
_cell.angle_alpha   90.00
_cell.angle_beta   90.00
_cell.angle_gamma   90.00
#
_symmetry.space_group_name_H-M   'P 1'
#
loop_
_entity.id
_entity.type
_entity.pdbx_description
1 polymer ?
#
loop_
_entity_poly.entity_id
_entity_poly.type
_entity_poly.pdbx_seq_one_letter_code
_entity_poly.pdbx_strand_id
1 'polypeptide(L)' 'MTAFRQPPTDCDNMNHRRANSPVPHCPQCGKVVNREIPRWQCSDAQHAVARRQGSAFCVGCGAQLVVRRP' A
#
# COMPACT_ATOMS: atom_id res chain seq x y z
N MET A 1 13.12 17.06 24.12
CA MET A 1 13.99 16.82 22.95
C MET A 1 13.17 16.03 21.94
N THR A 2 13.08 16.60 20.74
CA THR A 2 12.20 16.25 19.62
C THR A 2 12.19 14.77 19.29
N ALA A 3 10.99 14.18 19.30
CA ALA A 3 10.75 12.84 18.76
C ALA A 3 11.21 12.84 17.30
N PHE A 4 12.26 12.07 17.02
CA PHE A 4 12.67 11.79 15.65
C PHE A 4 11.46 11.17 14.95
N ARG A 5 10.82 11.94 14.06
CA ARG A 5 9.93 11.41 13.04
C ARG A 5 10.79 10.42 12.25
N GLN A 6 10.75 9.14 12.62
CA GLN A 6 11.29 8.11 11.77
C GLN A 6 10.64 8.33 10.39
N PRO A 7 11.41 8.60 9.32
CA PRO A 7 10.83 8.51 7.99
C PRO A 7 10.22 7.10 7.90
N PRO A 8 9.01 6.91 7.35
CA PRO A 8 8.38 5.59 7.36
C PRO A 8 9.33 4.62 6.67
N THR A 9 10.04 3.83 7.47
CA THR A 9 11.12 2.97 7.01
C THR A 9 10.46 1.80 6.32
N ASP A 10 10.29 1.94 5.01
CA ASP A 10 10.04 0.86 4.06
C ASP A 10 9.07 -0.23 4.53
N CYS A 11 7.77 0.11 4.55
CA CYS A 11 6.62 -0.80 4.61
C CYS A 11 6.72 -1.87 5.73
N ASP A 12 6.04 -1.63 6.86
CA ASP A 12 6.05 -2.48 8.08
C ASP A 12 5.78 -3.98 7.85
N ASN A 13 5.10 -4.35 6.76
CA ASN A 13 4.83 -5.75 6.41
C ASN A 13 5.95 -6.43 5.61
N MET A 14 7.06 -5.72 5.33
CA MET A 14 8.24 -6.16 4.58
C MET A 14 7.95 -6.77 3.18
N ASN A 15 6.74 -6.59 2.63
CA ASN A 15 6.37 -7.21 1.34
C ASN A 15 7.27 -6.75 0.19
N HIS A 16 7.88 -5.58 0.31
CA HIS A 16 8.84 -5.03 -0.66
C HIS A 16 10.08 -5.91 -0.87
N ARG A 17 10.45 -6.70 0.15
CA ARG A 17 11.65 -7.53 0.11
C ARG A 17 11.39 -8.90 -0.51
N ARG A 18 10.12 -9.23 -0.77
CA ARG A 18 9.72 -10.53 -1.33
C ARG A 18 9.58 -10.39 -2.84
N ALA A 19 10.41 -11.11 -3.60
CA ALA A 19 10.28 -11.18 -5.06
C ALA A 19 8.89 -11.71 -5.48
N ASN A 20 8.35 -12.66 -4.72
CA ASN A 20 7.07 -13.34 -5.01
C ASN A 20 5.96 -12.89 -4.04
N SER A 21 5.86 -11.60 -3.75
CA SER A 21 4.76 -11.10 -2.92
C SER A 21 3.41 -11.40 -3.60
N PRO A 22 2.37 -11.86 -2.87
CA PRO A 22 1.08 -12.23 -3.46
C PRO A 22 0.23 -11.03 -3.92
N VAL A 23 0.75 -9.81 -3.81
CA VAL A 23 0.07 -8.57 -4.20
C VAL A 23 1.00 -7.72 -5.08
N PRO A 24 0.48 -6.91 -6.01
CA PRO A 24 1.33 -6.06 -6.85
C PRO A 24 1.84 -4.81 -6.13
N HIS A 25 1.08 -4.22 -5.20
CA HIS A 25 1.47 -3.01 -4.45
C HIS A 25 1.37 -3.19 -2.93
N CYS A 26 2.22 -2.50 -2.16
CA CYS A 26 2.14 -2.48 -0.69
C CYS A 26 0.93 -1.64 -0.21
N PRO A 27 0.05 -2.17 0.66
CA PRO A 27 -1.12 -1.44 1.16
C PRO A 27 -0.77 -0.28 2.10
N GLN A 28 0.47 -0.23 2.62
CA GLN A 28 0.92 0.80 3.57
C GLN A 28 1.60 1.99 2.90
N CYS A 29 2.33 1.78 1.80
CA CYS A 29 3.09 2.86 1.15
C CYS A 29 2.97 2.92 -0.38
N GLY A 30 2.18 2.02 -1.00
CA GLY A 30 1.84 2.07 -2.42
C GLY A 30 2.94 1.66 -3.40
N LYS A 31 4.17 1.37 -2.94
CA LYS A 31 5.24 0.92 -3.85
C LYS A 31 4.88 -0.43 -4.49
N VAL A 32 5.39 -0.65 -5.70
CA VAL A 32 5.29 -1.94 -6.41
C VAL A 32 6.17 -2.96 -5.70
N VAL A 33 5.58 -4.07 -5.27
CA VAL A 33 6.27 -5.14 -4.53
C VAL A 33 6.43 -6.41 -5.33
N ASN A 34 5.56 -6.65 -6.31
CA ASN A 34 5.69 -7.72 -7.28
C ASN A 34 5.32 -7.18 -8.66
N ARG A 35 6.31 -7.10 -9.56
CA ARG A 35 6.14 -6.58 -10.93
C ARG A 35 5.53 -7.60 -11.89
N GLU A 36 5.56 -8.88 -11.53
CA GLU A 36 5.02 -9.96 -12.35
C GLU A 36 3.48 -10.00 -12.26
N ILE A 37 2.91 -9.46 -11.18
CA ILE A 37 1.46 -9.35 -11.02
C ILE A 37 0.98 -8.07 -11.74
N PRO A 38 0.10 -8.19 -12.75
CA PRO A 38 -0.43 -7.04 -13.45
C PRO A 38 -1.33 -6.19 -12.54
N ARG A 39 -1.36 -4.89 -12.80
CA ARG A 39 -2.30 -3.99 -12.11
C ARG A 39 -3.74 -4.37 -12.43
N TRP A 40 -4.59 -4.36 -11.42
CA TRP A 40 -6.01 -4.64 -11.59
C TRP A 40 -6.79 -3.36 -11.91
N GLN A 41 -7.85 -3.50 -12.71
CA GLN A 41 -8.88 -2.47 -12.78
C GLN A 41 -9.70 -2.56 -11.50
N CYS A 42 -9.59 -1.54 -10.66
CA CYS A 42 -10.28 -1.49 -9.38
C CYS A 42 -11.54 -0.62 -9.48
N SER A 43 -12.64 -1.09 -8.91
CA SER A 43 -13.87 -0.31 -8.76
C SER A 43 -13.88 0.48 -7.46
N ASP A 44 -14.74 1.50 -7.40
CA ASP A 44 -14.92 2.29 -6.18
C ASP A 44 -15.40 1.46 -4.98
N ALA A 45 -16.18 0.40 -5.24
CA ALA A 45 -16.60 -0.54 -4.20
C ALA A 45 -15.40 -1.28 -3.59
N GLN A 46 -14.46 -1.76 -4.41
CA GLN A 46 -13.24 -2.41 -3.93
C GLN A 46 -12.37 -1.43 -3.14
N HIS A 47 -12.25 -0.20 -3.61
CA HIS A 47 -11.56 0.86 -2.89
C HIS A 47 -12.23 1.18 -1.54
N ALA A 48 -13.56 1.22 -1.48
CA ALA A 48 -14.29 1.45 -0.24
C ALA A 48 -14.04 0.35 0.80
N VAL A 49 -14.01 -0.91 0.38
CA VAL A 49 -13.67 -2.05 1.26
C VAL A 49 -12.25 -1.90 1.79
N ALA A 50 -11.27 -1.61 0.92
CA ALA A 50 -9.88 -1.44 1.32
C ALA A 50 -9.67 -0.25 2.28
N ARG A 51 -10.41 0.86 2.10
CA ARG A 51 -10.45 1.98 3.06
C ARG A 51 -10.95 1.54 4.43
N ARG A 52 -12.04 0.77 4.49
CA ARG A 52 -12.60 0.26 5.75
C ARG A 52 -11.63 -0.67 6.49
N GLN A 53 -10.81 -1.41 5.74
CA GLN A 53 -9.76 -2.26 6.30
C GLN A 53 -8.50 -1.49 6.73
N GLY A 54 -8.49 -0.15 6.60
CA GLY A 54 -7.37 0.69 7.02
C GLY A 54 -6.17 0.69 6.07
N SER A 55 -6.34 0.22 4.83
CA SER A 55 -5.26 0.29 3.82
C SER A 55 -5.10 1.73 3.33
N ALA A 56 -3.88 2.26 3.39
CA ALA A 56 -3.57 3.58 2.87
C ALA A 56 -3.53 3.62 1.34
N PHE A 57 -3.19 2.49 0.72
CA PHE A 57 -3.10 2.31 -0.73
C PHE A 57 -3.82 1.04 -1.19
N CYS A 58 -4.29 1.03 -2.44
CA CYS A 58 -4.89 -0.14 -3.07
C CYS A 58 -3.81 -1.13 -3.48
N VAL A 59 -3.94 -2.40 -3.05
CA VAL A 59 -2.99 -3.46 -3.42
C VAL A 59 -3.00 -3.77 -4.91
N GLY A 60 -4.16 -3.64 -5.58
CA GLY A 60 -4.34 -3.99 -6.99
C GLY A 60 -3.82 -2.94 -7.96
N CYS A 61 -4.20 -1.67 -7.77
CA CYS A 61 -3.87 -0.59 -8.69
C CYS A 61 -2.83 0.41 -8.15
N GLY A 62 -2.50 0.36 -6.85
CA GLY A 62 -1.58 1.28 -6.19
C GLY A 62 -2.19 2.63 -5.82
N ALA A 63 -3.48 2.87 -6.09
CA ALA A 63 -4.13 4.14 -5.80
C ALA A 63 -4.12 4.46 -4.29
N GLN A 64 -3.85 5.72 -3.95
CA GLN A 64 -3.95 6.19 -2.56
C GLN A 64 -5.43 6.23 -2.14
N LEU A 65 -5.77 5.52 -1.08
CA LEU A 65 -7.13 5.32 -0.61
C LEU A 65 -7.48 6.20 0.58
N VAL A 66 -6.51 6.40 1.48
CA VAL A 66 -6.66 7.23 2.68
C VAL A 66 -5.60 8.33 2.61
N VAL A 67 -6.05 9.57 2.47
CA VAL A 67 -5.19 10.73 2.63
C VAL A 67 -5.08 10.99 4.12
N ARG A 68 -3.95 10.60 4.74
CA ARG A 68 -3.66 11.07 6.09
C ARG A 68 -3.42 12.58 5.98
N ARG A 69 -4.40 13.39 6.41
CA ARG A 69 -4.17 14.82 6.62
C ARG A 69 -3.07 14.97 7.70
N PRO A 70 -2.10 15.88 7.49
CA PRO A 70 -0.97 16.07 8.40
C PRO A 70 -1.40 16.59 9.77
#